data_AF-A0A0L8KIE7-F1
#
_entry.id   AF-A0A0L8KIE7-F1
#
_cell.length_a   1.000
_cell.length_b   1.000
_cell.length_c   1.000
_cell.angle_alpha   90.00
_cell.angle_beta   90.00
_cell.angle_gamma   90.00
#
_symmetry.space_group_name_H-M   'P 1'
#
loop_
_entity.id
_entity.type
_entity.pdbx_description
1 polymer ?
#
loop_
_entity_poly.entity_id
_entity_poly.type
_entity_poly.pdbx_seq_one_letter_code
_entity_poly.pdbx_strand_id
1 'polypeptide(L)'
;MARYRNQDGLPRSRRRRSRGSSVIATCVVLAAVAGAGYWGYSALIKDDGASDPRVVEATKALTAFLDAWEAGDAPRAARLTDTPDGAESLIKSVMGNLKPSKTEIDAGAGEVKEKAKVLVPFTVKMEIPGAGAYSWQSKAEVVETGKVWKVEFRTEMIHPQMVPGQTLALDAHDRAAVLDADGRELRAASLVGAVDPQTGKGVSGLEARYDKQLAGGSGQSKSVVVVDRQSGEPVKTLSGGGASQGKPVRTTIDPKVQEAAADALDGVKKNAAIVAIDPTNGHILAAANMPSGMNRALEGRYPPGSTFKVVTAAALLKGGMKPSDRADCPKFASVNGQRFENQDQFTLPSGSTFRDSFAHSCNTFFVDSRAKLPAAGLRDAAQAFGVGGSWDVGTITYDGSVPVSNSDNDKAASTIGQARVQASPLVMASIAATVKEGVFKQPVLVPEAVRQKYEAPARLDADVVDSLRSMMRATVTIGAGKALRGIPGEPHAKTGTAEFGTETPPRTHAWMIGYQQDRNLAWAVLLEDGGSGGRDAGPIAAKFLKNLVG
;
A
#
# COMPACT_ATOMS: atom_id res chain seq x y z
N MET A 1 31.70 -30.61 29.52
CA MET A 1 31.72 -32.06 29.82
C MET A 1 30.77 -32.77 28.88
N ALA A 2 31.22 -33.90 28.33
CA ALA A 2 30.51 -34.98 27.62
C ALA A 2 29.90 -34.74 26.20
N ARG A 3 30.50 -35.44 25.23
CA ARG A 3 30.03 -35.79 23.86
C ARG A 3 29.26 -37.12 23.89
N TYR A 4 28.39 -37.39 22.91
CA TYR A 4 28.08 -38.69 22.26
C TYR A 4 27.11 -38.36 21.09
N ARG A 5 27.36 -38.49 19.78
CA ARG A 5 27.83 -39.54 18.85
C ARG A 5 26.81 -40.68 18.55
N ASN A 6 26.23 -40.57 17.35
CA ASN A 6 25.98 -41.59 16.30
C ASN A 6 24.85 -42.64 16.37
N GLN A 7 24.14 -42.70 15.22
CA GLN A 7 23.93 -43.83 14.27
C GLN A 7 22.52 -44.40 14.04
N ASP A 8 22.09 -44.24 12.77
CA ASP A 8 21.59 -45.22 11.79
C ASP A 8 20.50 -46.26 12.14
N GLY A 9 19.52 -46.38 11.23
CA GLY A 9 18.69 -47.58 11.10
C GLY A 9 17.45 -47.45 10.22
N LEU A 10 17.60 -47.61 8.89
CA LEU A 10 16.51 -48.02 8.00
C LEU A 10 16.12 -49.50 8.28
N PRO A 11 14.87 -49.90 7.94
CA PRO A 11 14.74 -51.08 7.09
C PRO A 11 13.69 -51.01 5.97
N ARG A 12 13.83 -52.00 5.09
CA ARG A 12 13.31 -52.18 3.73
C ARG A 12 11.84 -52.64 3.62
N SER A 13 11.20 -52.13 2.56
CA SER A 13 10.27 -52.71 1.57
C SER A 13 9.27 -53.83 1.92
N ARG A 14 8.01 -53.60 1.53
CA ARG A 14 7.08 -54.63 1.00
C ARG A 14 6.28 -54.09 -0.18
N ARG A 15 6.36 -54.80 -1.31
CA ARG A 15 5.59 -54.63 -2.56
C ARG A 15 4.11 -55.01 -2.37
N ARG A 16 3.19 -54.26 -2.99
CA ARG A 16 1.96 -54.82 -3.57
C ARG A 16 1.49 -53.99 -4.78
N ARG A 17 1.11 -54.71 -5.84
CA ARG A 17 0.60 -54.25 -7.15
C ARG A 17 -0.90 -53.93 -7.08
N SER A 18 -1.35 -52.88 -7.80
CA SER A 18 -2.57 -52.84 -8.64
C SER A 18 -2.54 -51.55 -9.50
N ARG A 19 -2.51 -51.64 -10.84
CA ARG A 19 -3.65 -51.31 -11.76
C ARG A 19 -4.39 -50.04 -11.30
N GLY A 20 -4.38 -48.89 -11.99
CA GLY A 20 -4.24 -48.57 -13.41
C GLY A 20 -5.42 -47.64 -13.75
N SER A 21 -5.16 -46.36 -14.00
CA SER A 21 -6.09 -45.39 -14.61
C SER A 21 -5.30 -44.16 -15.01
N SER A 22 -5.31 -43.87 -16.31
CA SER A 22 -4.60 -42.80 -16.98
C SER A 22 -5.20 -41.44 -16.64
N VAL A 23 -4.35 -40.48 -16.26
CA VAL A 23 -4.66 -39.05 -16.33
C VAL A 23 -3.56 -38.40 -17.17
N ILE A 24 -3.99 -37.79 -18.26
CA ILE A 24 -3.16 -37.03 -19.20
C ILE A 24 -2.66 -35.79 -18.46
N ALA A 25 -1.37 -35.77 -18.15
CA ALA A 25 -0.67 -34.59 -17.67
C ALA A 25 -0.02 -33.88 -18.87
N THR A 26 -0.57 -32.73 -19.22
CA THR A 26 0.01 -31.81 -20.20
C THR A 26 1.30 -31.23 -19.63
N CYS A 27 2.45 -31.71 -20.12
CA CYS A 27 3.76 -31.16 -19.77
C CYS A 27 3.95 -29.79 -20.40
N VAL A 28 3.94 -28.74 -19.59
CA VAL A 28 4.54 -27.44 -19.92
C VAL A 28 6.06 -27.65 -19.86
N VAL A 29 6.71 -27.68 -21.03
CA VAL A 29 8.17 -27.70 -21.12
C VAL A 29 8.67 -26.26 -21.00
N LEU A 30 9.16 -25.91 -19.80
CA LEU A 30 10.02 -24.75 -19.59
C LEU A 30 11.42 -25.09 -20.10
N ALA A 31 11.77 -24.63 -21.30
CA ALA A 31 13.16 -24.59 -21.76
C ALA A 31 13.73 -23.21 -21.45
N ALA A 32 14.47 -23.12 -20.35
CA ALA A 32 15.35 -22.00 -20.09
C ALA A 32 16.62 -22.16 -20.92
N VAL A 33 16.86 -21.23 -21.85
CA VAL A 33 18.20 -20.99 -22.42
C VAL A 33 18.53 -19.52 -22.17
N ALA A 34 19.39 -19.30 -21.19
CA ALA A 34 19.96 -18.01 -20.89
C ALA A 34 21.17 -17.76 -21.82
N GLY A 35 21.17 -16.58 -22.45
CA GLY A 35 22.37 -15.80 -22.75
C GLY A 35 23.44 -16.45 -23.64
N ALA A 36 23.36 -16.19 -24.95
CA ALA A 36 24.54 -16.09 -25.81
C ALA A 36 24.19 -15.27 -27.07
N GLY A 37 24.10 -13.95 -26.90
CA GLY A 37 24.11 -13.04 -28.03
C GLY A 37 25.47 -13.13 -28.75
N TYR A 38 25.39 -13.26 -30.08
CA TYR A 38 26.38 -12.79 -31.05
C TYR A 38 27.64 -13.62 -31.40
N TRP A 39 27.82 -14.89 -30.97
CA TRP A 39 29.01 -15.67 -31.42
C TRP A 39 28.83 -17.19 -31.57
N GLY A 40 27.65 -17.64 -32.04
CA GLY A 40 27.30 -19.08 -32.05
C GLY A 40 26.77 -19.69 -33.35
N TYR A 41 26.77 -18.99 -34.48
CA TYR A 41 26.15 -19.51 -35.72
C TYR A 41 27.13 -20.20 -36.69
N SER A 42 28.40 -20.39 -36.32
CA SER A 42 29.41 -21.03 -37.18
C SER A 42 29.83 -22.45 -36.74
N ALA A 43 29.25 -23.02 -35.69
CA ALA A 43 29.66 -24.33 -35.20
C ALA A 43 28.49 -25.10 -34.59
N LEU A 44 27.63 -25.68 -35.45
CA LEU A 44 26.87 -26.92 -35.23
C LEU A 44 26.00 -27.22 -36.47
N ILE A 45 26.61 -27.23 -37.66
CA ILE A 45 26.05 -27.94 -38.81
C ILE A 45 26.67 -29.33 -38.77
N LYS A 46 25.93 -30.29 -38.22
CA LYS A 46 26.15 -31.70 -38.58
C LYS A 46 25.64 -31.86 -40.01
N ASP A 47 26.58 -32.30 -40.84
CA ASP A 47 26.48 -32.59 -42.25
C ASP A 47 25.38 -33.63 -42.53
N ASP A 48 24.35 -33.23 -43.27
CA ASP A 48 23.37 -34.07 -43.97
C ASP A 48 22.72 -33.22 -45.10
N GLY A 49 23.45 -32.95 -46.19
CA GLY A 49 22.93 -32.36 -47.44
C GLY A 49 23.05 -30.83 -47.55
N ALA A 50 23.79 -30.36 -48.55
CA ALA A 50 24.02 -28.94 -48.81
C ALA A 50 22.70 -28.15 -48.96
N SER A 51 22.43 -27.23 -48.04
CA SER A 51 21.34 -26.27 -48.12
C SER A 51 21.41 -25.50 -49.44
N ASP A 52 20.32 -25.43 -50.19
CA ASP A 52 20.24 -24.70 -51.45
C ASP A 52 20.77 -23.25 -51.27
N PRO A 53 21.77 -22.80 -52.07
CA PRO A 53 22.35 -21.46 -51.93
C PRO A 53 21.31 -20.33 -51.94
N ARG A 54 20.17 -20.54 -52.63
CA ARG A 54 19.06 -19.59 -52.66
C ARG A 54 18.35 -19.49 -51.31
N VAL A 55 18.20 -20.62 -50.60
CA VAL A 55 17.65 -20.65 -49.24
C VAL A 55 18.56 -19.89 -48.29
N VAL A 56 19.89 -20.02 -48.44
CA VAL A 56 20.86 -19.30 -47.62
C VAL A 56 20.75 -17.78 -47.81
N GLU A 57 20.76 -17.30 -49.06
CA GLU A 57 20.66 -15.86 -49.35
C GLU A 57 19.29 -15.28 -49.02
N ALA A 58 18.20 -16.02 -49.27
CA ALA A 58 16.86 -15.61 -48.88
C ALA A 58 16.71 -15.51 -47.35
N THR A 59 17.24 -16.49 -46.60
CA THR A 59 17.20 -16.46 -45.14
C THR A 59 18.00 -15.28 -44.61
N LYS A 60 19.17 -14.99 -45.19
CA LYS A 60 19.98 -13.82 -44.83
C LYS A 60 19.25 -12.48 -45.06
N ALA A 61 18.55 -12.34 -46.19
CA ALA A 61 17.75 -11.16 -46.47
C ALA A 61 16.60 -11.00 -45.47
N LEU A 62 15.92 -12.09 -45.12
CA LEU A 62 14.89 -12.08 -44.08
C LEU A 62 15.47 -11.75 -42.70
N THR A 63 16.59 -12.36 -42.29
CA THR A 63 17.23 -12.07 -41.00
C THR A 63 17.55 -10.57 -40.89
N ALA A 64 18.06 -9.94 -41.93
CA ALA A 64 18.30 -8.49 -41.90
C ALA A 64 17.01 -7.65 -41.71
N PHE A 65 15.87 -8.11 -42.23
CA PHE A 65 14.56 -7.51 -42.00
C PHE A 65 14.08 -7.75 -40.56
N LEU A 66 14.19 -8.99 -40.06
CA LEU A 66 13.77 -9.36 -38.71
C LEU A 66 14.61 -8.65 -37.65
N ASP A 67 15.93 -8.53 -37.84
CA ASP A 67 16.84 -7.77 -36.95
C ASP A 67 16.43 -6.29 -36.87
N ALA A 68 16.05 -5.69 -38.01
CA ALA A 68 15.60 -4.31 -38.06
C ALA A 68 14.25 -4.13 -37.35
N TRP A 69 13.33 -5.10 -37.49
CA TRP A 69 12.07 -5.10 -36.75
C TRP A 69 12.29 -5.32 -35.25
N GLU A 70 13.12 -6.28 -34.86
CA GLU A 70 13.50 -6.57 -33.47
C GLU A 70 14.05 -5.31 -32.79
N ALA A 71 14.90 -4.55 -33.48
CA ALA A 71 15.46 -3.28 -33.01
C ALA A 71 14.45 -2.11 -33.00
N GLY A 72 13.22 -2.30 -33.51
CA GLY A 72 12.21 -1.26 -33.66
C GLY A 72 12.50 -0.24 -34.77
N ASP A 73 13.48 -0.50 -35.65
CA ASP A 73 13.87 0.36 -36.77
C ASP A 73 12.99 0.08 -37.99
N ALA A 74 11.74 0.54 -37.91
CA ALA A 74 10.75 0.36 -38.97
C ALA A 74 11.20 0.90 -40.35
N PRO A 75 11.85 2.08 -40.47
CA PRO A 75 12.37 2.56 -41.75
C PRO A 75 13.42 1.62 -42.36
N ARG A 76 14.31 1.04 -41.54
CA ARG A 76 15.30 0.06 -42.02
C ARG A 76 14.66 -1.24 -42.46
N ALA A 77 13.71 -1.78 -41.68
CA ALA A 77 12.98 -2.98 -42.06
C ALA A 77 12.23 -2.77 -43.38
N ALA A 78 11.53 -1.65 -43.53
CA ALA A 78 10.76 -1.32 -44.72
C ALA A 78 11.57 -1.33 -46.03
N ARG A 79 12.80 -0.80 -46.04
CA ARG A 79 13.67 -0.78 -47.23
C ARG A 79 14.07 -2.17 -47.73
N LEU A 80 13.93 -3.21 -46.91
CA LEU A 80 14.24 -4.61 -47.24
C LEU A 80 13.03 -5.37 -47.82
N THR A 81 11.91 -4.68 -48.02
CA THR A 81 10.65 -5.24 -48.53
C THR A 81 10.35 -4.80 -49.96
N ASP A 82 9.37 -5.46 -50.59
CA ASP A 82 8.75 -5.05 -51.86
C ASP A 82 7.73 -3.92 -51.71
N THR A 83 7.21 -3.69 -50.51
CA THR A 83 6.20 -2.65 -50.18
C THR A 83 6.61 -1.78 -48.97
N PRO A 84 7.64 -0.92 -49.12
CA PRO A 84 8.24 -0.20 -48.00
C PRO A 84 7.26 0.63 -47.15
N ASP A 85 6.37 1.40 -47.77
CA ASP A 85 5.45 2.29 -47.03
C ASP A 85 4.47 1.48 -46.15
N GLY A 86 3.96 0.36 -46.68
CA GLY A 86 3.07 -0.54 -45.94
C GLY A 86 3.79 -1.21 -44.77
N ALA A 87 5.01 -1.69 -44.99
CA ALA A 87 5.85 -2.30 -43.98
C ALA A 87 6.20 -1.32 -42.85
N GLU A 88 6.68 -0.12 -43.19
CA GLU A 88 7.03 0.89 -42.20
C GLU A 88 5.83 1.28 -41.35
N SER A 89 4.69 1.53 -42.00
CA SER A 89 3.44 1.94 -41.34
C SER A 89 2.93 0.88 -40.36
N LEU A 90 2.92 -0.39 -40.76
CA LEU A 90 2.42 -1.47 -39.92
C LEU A 90 3.36 -1.80 -38.76
N ILE A 91 4.68 -1.87 -39.01
CA ILE A 91 5.66 -2.11 -37.94
C ILE A 91 5.62 -0.98 -36.91
N LYS A 92 5.57 0.29 -37.34
CA LYS A 92 5.41 1.43 -36.42
C LYS A 92 4.13 1.31 -35.60
N SER A 93 3.02 0.92 -36.23
CA SER A 93 1.75 0.74 -35.52
C SER A 93 1.85 -0.35 -34.46
N VAL A 94 2.35 -1.54 -34.79
CA VAL A 94 2.45 -2.65 -33.83
C VAL A 94 3.40 -2.31 -32.69
N MET A 95 4.60 -1.81 -32.99
CA MET A 95 5.58 -1.45 -31.95
C MET A 95 5.09 -0.29 -31.09
N GLY A 96 4.40 0.69 -31.69
CA GLY A 96 3.82 1.84 -30.98
C GLY A 96 2.62 1.47 -30.10
N ASN A 97 1.81 0.50 -30.52
CA ASN A 97 0.63 0.04 -29.79
C ASN A 97 0.99 -0.91 -28.65
N LEU A 98 1.86 -1.88 -28.90
CA LEU A 98 2.25 -2.90 -27.91
C LEU A 98 3.34 -2.40 -26.96
N LYS A 99 4.23 -1.52 -27.42
CA LYS A 99 5.40 -0.99 -26.67
C LYS A 99 6.14 -2.09 -25.89
N PRO A 100 6.57 -3.18 -26.55
CA PRO A 100 7.23 -4.28 -25.86
C PRO A 100 8.51 -3.78 -25.17
N SER A 101 8.77 -4.27 -23.97
CA SER A 101 10.03 -4.00 -23.25
C SER A 101 11.19 -4.82 -23.81
N LYS A 102 10.88 -5.92 -24.49
CA LYS A 102 11.82 -6.79 -25.19
C LYS A 102 11.13 -7.45 -26.38
N THR A 103 11.85 -7.55 -27.49
CA THR A 103 11.45 -8.29 -28.69
C THR A 103 12.60 -9.22 -29.07
N GLU A 104 12.29 -10.46 -29.43
CA GLU A 104 13.22 -11.42 -30.02
C GLU A 104 12.53 -12.07 -31.23
N ILE A 105 13.22 -12.09 -32.37
CA ILE A 105 12.67 -12.65 -33.61
C ILE A 105 13.64 -13.64 -34.24
N ASP A 106 13.30 -14.92 -34.17
CA ASP A 106 14.16 -16.02 -34.61
C ASP A 106 13.68 -16.57 -35.96
N ALA A 107 14.52 -16.48 -37.00
CA ALA A 107 14.28 -17.15 -38.27
C ALA A 107 14.49 -18.66 -38.14
N GLY A 108 13.59 -19.45 -38.74
CA GLY A 108 13.71 -20.90 -38.87
C GLY A 108 14.37 -21.31 -40.19
N ALA A 109 14.36 -22.61 -40.47
CA ALA A 109 14.89 -23.15 -41.72
C ALA A 109 13.94 -22.87 -42.90
N GLY A 110 14.45 -22.28 -43.98
CA GLY A 110 13.69 -21.97 -45.17
C GLY A 110 13.46 -23.18 -46.10
N GLU A 111 12.35 -23.15 -46.83
CA GLU A 111 11.98 -24.13 -47.85
C GLU A 111 11.77 -23.46 -49.20
N VAL A 112 12.35 -24.02 -50.27
CA VAL A 112 12.12 -23.54 -51.64
C VAL A 112 10.69 -23.86 -52.06
N LYS A 113 9.92 -22.84 -52.46
CA LYS A 113 8.57 -23.02 -53.03
C LYS A 113 8.61 -23.06 -54.56
N GLU A 114 9.34 -22.13 -55.15
CA GLU A 114 9.51 -22.00 -56.61
C GLU A 114 10.91 -21.50 -56.95
N LYS A 115 11.27 -21.42 -58.24
CA LYS A 115 12.64 -21.11 -58.68
C LYS A 115 13.21 -19.79 -58.10
N ALA A 116 12.37 -18.82 -57.78
CA ALA A 116 12.75 -17.49 -57.27
C ALA A 116 12.04 -17.10 -55.95
N LYS A 117 11.47 -18.08 -55.23
CA LYS A 117 10.66 -17.83 -54.03
C LYS A 117 10.94 -18.85 -52.93
N VAL A 118 11.34 -18.35 -51.76
CA VAL A 118 11.65 -19.16 -50.58
C VAL A 118 10.68 -18.78 -49.47
N LEU A 119 10.07 -19.79 -48.83
CA LEU A 119 9.24 -19.59 -47.65
C LEU A 119 10.10 -19.86 -46.41
N VAL A 120 10.16 -18.92 -45.47
CA VAL A 120 10.93 -19.06 -44.23
C VAL A 120 10.01 -18.83 -43.03
N PRO A 121 9.81 -19.83 -42.15
CA PRO A 121 9.10 -19.63 -40.90
C PRO A 121 9.97 -18.82 -39.93
N PHE A 122 9.35 -18.08 -39.03
CA PHE A 122 10.04 -17.39 -37.95
C PHE A 122 9.15 -17.31 -36.70
N THR A 123 9.77 -17.14 -35.55
CA THR A 123 9.08 -17.00 -34.27
C THR A 123 9.30 -15.60 -33.74
N VAL A 124 8.22 -14.93 -33.33
CA VAL A 124 8.29 -13.67 -32.60
C VAL A 124 8.02 -13.94 -31.13
N LYS A 125 8.82 -13.34 -30.26
CA LYS A 125 8.63 -13.32 -28.81
C LYS A 125 8.70 -11.88 -28.35
N MET A 126 7.71 -11.46 -27.57
CA MET A 126 7.66 -10.11 -26.99
C MET A 126 7.35 -10.18 -25.50
N GLU A 127 8.01 -9.32 -24.73
CA GLU A 127 7.61 -9.01 -23.36
C GLU A 127 6.76 -7.73 -23.39
N ILE A 128 5.45 -7.88 -23.22
CA ILE A 128 4.49 -6.78 -23.43
C ILE A 128 3.98 -6.25 -22.08
N PRO A 129 4.10 -4.94 -21.78
CA PRO A 129 3.59 -4.38 -20.53
C PRO A 129 2.10 -4.67 -20.32
N GLY A 130 1.76 -5.28 -19.18
CA GLY A 130 0.38 -5.68 -18.83
C GLY A 130 -0.10 -6.97 -19.49
N ALA A 131 0.40 -7.33 -20.68
CA ALA A 131 0.07 -8.57 -21.38
C ALA A 131 1.11 -9.70 -21.20
N GLY A 132 2.25 -9.45 -20.56
CA GLY A 132 3.29 -10.44 -20.27
C GLY A 132 3.99 -10.98 -21.52
N ALA A 133 4.64 -12.13 -21.39
CA ALA A 133 5.29 -12.82 -22.49
C ALA A 133 4.25 -13.29 -23.52
N TYR A 134 4.41 -12.86 -24.77
CA TYR A 134 3.57 -13.26 -25.88
C TYR A 134 4.44 -13.75 -27.03
N SER A 135 4.14 -14.95 -27.54
CA SER A 135 4.91 -15.56 -28.62
C SER A 135 3.98 -16.20 -29.65
N TRP A 136 4.34 -16.02 -30.92
CA TRP A 136 3.65 -16.63 -32.05
C TRP A 136 4.65 -16.98 -33.15
N GLN A 137 4.23 -17.92 -34.00
CA GLN A 137 4.95 -18.25 -35.21
C GLN A 137 4.31 -17.58 -36.42
N SER A 138 5.14 -17.17 -37.37
CA SER A 138 4.72 -16.63 -38.66
C SER A 138 5.64 -17.16 -39.76
N LYS A 139 5.39 -16.75 -40.99
CA LYS A 139 6.16 -17.14 -42.17
C LYS A 139 6.29 -15.97 -43.13
N ALA A 140 7.46 -15.81 -43.71
CA ALA A 140 7.75 -14.81 -44.73
C ALA A 140 8.04 -15.49 -46.06
N GLU A 141 7.58 -14.87 -47.14
CA GLU A 141 8.00 -15.22 -48.48
C GLU A 141 9.09 -14.23 -48.91
N VAL A 142 10.20 -14.77 -49.41
CA VAL A 142 11.34 -13.97 -49.88
C VAL A 142 11.50 -14.22 -51.37
N VAL A 143 11.53 -13.15 -52.14
CA VAL A 143 11.52 -13.18 -53.61
C VAL A 143 12.80 -12.56 -54.17
N GLU A 144 13.36 -13.19 -55.20
CA GLU A 144 14.52 -12.66 -55.91
C GLU A 144 14.08 -11.66 -56.98
N THR A 145 14.46 -10.39 -56.84
CA THR A 145 14.21 -9.33 -57.84
C THR A 145 15.54 -8.76 -58.31
N GLY A 146 15.91 -9.02 -59.57
CA GLY A 146 17.14 -8.45 -60.17
C GLY A 146 18.43 -8.82 -59.41
N LYS A 147 18.54 -10.07 -58.95
CA LYS A 147 19.64 -10.61 -58.10
C LYS A 147 19.67 -10.11 -56.65
N VAL A 148 18.62 -9.40 -56.21
CA VAL A 148 18.47 -8.97 -54.82
C VAL A 148 17.27 -9.69 -54.22
N TRP A 149 17.48 -10.36 -53.09
CA TRP A 149 16.40 -10.97 -52.32
C TRP A 149 15.69 -9.91 -51.48
N LYS A 150 14.37 -9.84 -51.60
CA LYS A 150 13.51 -8.95 -50.82
C LYS A 150 12.41 -9.74 -50.13
N VAL A 151 11.97 -9.26 -48.98
CA VAL A 151 10.80 -9.80 -48.28
C VAL A 151 9.54 -9.33 -49.01
N GLU A 152 8.69 -10.27 -49.42
CA GLU A 152 7.34 -9.99 -49.93
C GLU A 152 6.44 -9.69 -48.71
N PHE A 153 6.23 -8.42 -48.41
CA PHE A 153 5.61 -8.00 -47.17
C PHE A 153 4.09 -8.06 -47.24
N ARG A 154 3.49 -8.78 -46.28
CA ARG A 154 2.04 -8.95 -46.14
C ARG A 154 1.63 -8.76 -44.68
N THR A 155 0.40 -8.34 -44.43
CA THR A 155 -0.09 -8.08 -43.06
C THR A 155 -0.06 -9.35 -42.19
N GLU A 156 -0.39 -10.50 -42.78
CA GLU A 156 -0.35 -11.83 -42.17
C GLU A 156 1.07 -12.22 -41.70
N MET A 157 2.10 -11.62 -42.30
CA MET A 157 3.49 -11.87 -41.91
C MET A 157 3.77 -11.32 -40.51
N ILE A 158 3.18 -10.18 -40.14
CA ILE A 158 3.31 -9.61 -38.79
C ILE A 158 2.64 -10.52 -37.76
N HIS A 159 1.42 -10.98 -38.05
CA HIS A 159 0.73 -11.99 -37.24
C HIS A 159 -0.24 -12.80 -38.11
N PRO A 160 -0.24 -14.15 -38.02
CA PRO A 160 -0.97 -15.02 -38.95
C PRO A 160 -2.50 -14.92 -38.87
N GLN A 161 -3.03 -14.21 -37.87
CA GLN A 161 -4.46 -13.97 -37.69
C GLN A 161 -4.93 -12.58 -38.14
N MET A 162 -4.04 -11.77 -38.71
CA MET A 162 -4.37 -10.44 -39.21
C MET A 162 -4.60 -10.45 -40.73
N VAL A 163 -5.48 -9.58 -41.20
CA VAL A 163 -5.72 -9.31 -42.63
C VAL A 163 -5.42 -7.85 -42.97
N PRO A 164 -5.31 -7.46 -44.26
CA PRO A 164 -5.03 -6.08 -44.64
C PRO A 164 -5.99 -5.07 -43.98
N GLY A 165 -5.45 -3.95 -43.52
CA GLY A 165 -6.20 -2.92 -42.77
C GLY A 165 -6.17 -3.10 -41.25
N GLN A 166 -5.57 -4.17 -40.72
CA GLN A 166 -5.51 -4.43 -39.28
C GLN A 166 -4.13 -4.15 -38.66
N THR A 167 -4.11 -4.03 -37.32
CA THR A 167 -2.91 -3.95 -36.49
C THR A 167 -3.05 -4.78 -35.22
N LEU A 168 -1.97 -4.90 -34.44
CA LEU A 168 -2.04 -5.41 -33.07
C LEU A 168 -2.16 -4.25 -32.10
N ALA A 169 -2.95 -4.43 -31.04
CA ALA A 169 -3.06 -3.49 -29.94
C ALA A 169 -3.24 -4.20 -28.61
N LEU A 170 -3.26 -3.41 -27.54
CA LEU A 170 -3.59 -3.86 -26.20
C LEU A 170 -5.00 -3.44 -25.84
N ASP A 171 -5.78 -4.40 -25.36
CA ASP A 171 -7.09 -4.17 -24.76
C ASP A 171 -7.01 -4.37 -23.24
N ALA A 172 -7.50 -3.42 -22.46
CA ALA A 172 -7.38 -3.45 -21.00
C ALA A 172 -8.60 -4.14 -20.38
N HIS A 173 -8.35 -5.06 -19.44
CA HIS A 173 -9.44 -5.65 -18.68
C HIS A 173 -10.03 -4.65 -17.69
N ASP A 174 -11.35 -4.72 -17.47
CA ASP A 174 -12.04 -3.94 -16.46
C ASP A 174 -11.51 -4.29 -15.06
N ARG A 175 -10.75 -3.36 -14.51
CA ARG A 175 -10.31 -3.39 -13.13
C ARG A 175 -11.47 -2.97 -12.24
N ALA A 176 -11.80 -3.78 -11.24
CA ALA A 176 -12.82 -3.41 -10.28
C ALA A 176 -12.34 -2.27 -9.36
N ALA A 177 -13.28 -1.50 -8.84
CA ALA A 177 -12.98 -0.35 -7.99
C ALA A 177 -12.77 -0.72 -6.52
N VAL A 178 -12.02 0.12 -5.82
CA VAL A 178 -12.05 0.21 -4.36
C VAL A 178 -13.25 1.06 -3.96
N LEU A 179 -14.10 0.52 -3.07
CA LEU A 179 -15.38 1.13 -2.71
C LEU A 179 -15.38 1.66 -1.28
N ASP A 180 -16.14 2.73 -1.05
CA ASP A 180 -16.53 3.21 0.27
C ASP A 180 -17.62 2.31 0.91
N ALA A 181 -18.06 2.66 2.12
CA ALA A 181 -19.09 1.92 2.84
C ALA A 181 -20.44 1.88 2.08
N ASP A 182 -20.78 2.92 1.32
CA ASP A 182 -22.00 3.03 0.52
C ASP A 182 -21.92 2.25 -0.80
N GLY A 183 -20.73 1.78 -1.18
CA GLY A 183 -20.49 1.05 -2.43
C GLY A 183 -20.16 1.96 -3.62
N ARG A 184 -19.81 3.21 -3.38
CA ARG A 184 -19.32 4.14 -4.40
C ARG A 184 -17.80 4.05 -4.46
N GLU A 185 -17.19 4.49 -5.57
CA GLU A 185 -15.73 4.55 -5.67
C GLU A 185 -15.14 5.44 -4.57
N LEU A 186 -14.13 4.90 -3.88
CA LEU A 186 -13.54 5.54 -2.72
C LEU A 186 -12.77 6.81 -3.09
N ARG A 187 -13.21 7.95 -2.55
CA ARG A 187 -12.52 9.24 -2.69
C ARG A 187 -11.51 9.48 -1.57
N ALA A 188 -10.45 8.67 -1.55
CA ALA A 188 -9.35 8.81 -0.61
C ALA A 188 -8.04 8.34 -1.24
N ALA A 189 -7.39 9.23 -2.01
CA ALA A 189 -6.22 8.86 -2.83
C ALA A 189 -5.09 8.19 -2.04
N SER A 190 -4.84 8.62 -0.80
CA SER A 190 -3.83 8.02 0.09
C SER A 190 -4.14 6.58 0.51
N LEU A 191 -5.42 6.19 0.50
CA LEU A 191 -5.87 4.83 0.79
C LEU A 191 -5.92 3.99 -0.48
N VAL A 192 -6.54 4.50 -1.54
CA VAL A 192 -6.68 3.81 -2.82
C VAL A 192 -5.29 3.46 -3.35
N GLY A 193 -4.38 4.43 -3.41
CA GLY A 193 -3.08 4.25 -4.04
C GLY A 193 -3.14 4.45 -5.55
N ALA A 194 -2.12 3.96 -6.25
CA ALA A 194 -1.95 4.17 -7.68
C ALA A 194 -1.88 2.85 -8.45
N VAL A 195 -2.28 2.92 -9.72
CA VAL A 195 -2.12 1.87 -10.72
C VAL A 195 -1.12 2.39 -11.75
N ASP A 196 -0.18 1.54 -12.16
CA ASP A 196 0.71 1.85 -13.28
C ASP A 196 -0.09 1.82 -14.59
N PRO A 197 -0.20 2.95 -15.32
CA PRO A 197 -0.99 3.01 -16.55
C PRO A 197 -0.43 2.11 -17.68
N GLN A 198 0.87 1.81 -17.66
CA GLN A 198 1.49 0.94 -18.66
C GLN A 198 1.16 -0.52 -18.39
N THR A 199 1.30 -0.96 -17.14
CA THR A 199 1.16 -2.38 -16.80
C THR A 199 -0.19 -2.75 -16.20
N GLY A 200 -1.06 -1.78 -15.86
CA GLY A 200 -2.35 -2.01 -15.21
C GLY A 200 -2.26 -2.60 -13.79
N LYS A 201 -1.05 -2.70 -13.23
CA LYS A 201 -0.80 -3.24 -11.88
C LYS A 201 -0.98 -2.16 -10.82
N GLY A 202 -1.62 -2.51 -9.71
CA GLY A 202 -1.58 -1.69 -8.50
C GLY A 202 -0.16 -1.60 -7.95
N VAL A 203 0.34 -0.38 -7.73
CA VAL A 203 1.72 -0.10 -7.29
C VAL A 203 1.80 0.47 -5.87
N SER A 204 0.69 0.99 -5.33
CA SER A 204 0.62 1.43 -3.93
C SER A 204 -0.78 1.26 -3.33
N GLY A 205 -0.91 1.46 -2.02
CA GLY A 205 -2.19 1.47 -1.32
C GLY A 205 -2.99 0.17 -1.43
N LEU A 206 -4.33 0.32 -1.40
CA LEU A 206 -5.27 -0.78 -1.59
C LEU A 206 -5.19 -1.37 -3.00
N GLU A 207 -4.86 -0.55 -4.01
CA GLU A 207 -4.64 -1.00 -5.38
C GLU A 207 -3.55 -2.07 -5.47
N ALA A 208 -2.39 -1.85 -4.83
CA ALA A 208 -1.34 -2.86 -4.79
C ALA A 208 -1.68 -4.06 -3.91
N ARG A 209 -2.23 -3.82 -2.72
CA ARG A 209 -2.53 -4.89 -1.76
C ARG A 209 -3.55 -5.89 -2.31
N TYR A 210 -4.55 -5.38 -3.03
CA TYR A 210 -5.65 -6.16 -3.57
C TYR A 210 -5.58 -6.32 -5.09
N ASP A 211 -4.40 -6.13 -5.69
CA ASP A 211 -4.21 -6.14 -7.13
C ASP A 211 -4.81 -7.38 -7.80
N LYS A 212 -4.54 -8.56 -7.24
CA LYS A 212 -5.09 -9.82 -7.73
C LYS A 212 -6.63 -9.87 -7.72
N GLN A 213 -7.26 -9.29 -6.70
CA GLN A 213 -8.72 -9.27 -6.58
C GLN A 213 -9.33 -8.25 -7.54
N LEU A 214 -8.79 -7.04 -7.56
CA LEU A 214 -9.26 -5.93 -8.37
C LEU A 214 -9.04 -6.19 -9.87
N ALA A 215 -7.93 -6.81 -10.26
CA ALA A 215 -7.63 -7.22 -11.62
C ALA A 215 -8.31 -8.55 -12.04
N GLY A 216 -8.97 -9.25 -11.11
CA GLY A 216 -9.70 -10.49 -11.42
C GLY A 216 -8.80 -11.70 -11.68
N GLY A 217 -7.63 -11.74 -11.04
CA GLY A 217 -6.69 -12.85 -11.09
C GLY A 217 -5.25 -12.38 -10.94
N SER A 218 -4.31 -13.33 -10.93
CA SER A 218 -2.88 -13.02 -11.05
C SER A 218 -2.43 -12.91 -12.51
N GLY A 219 -3.42 -12.80 -13.42
CA GLY A 219 -3.23 -12.81 -14.86
C GLY A 219 -2.82 -11.44 -15.40
N GLN A 220 -2.70 -11.42 -16.72
CA GLN A 220 -2.40 -10.23 -17.51
C GLN A 220 -3.53 -9.21 -17.38
N SER A 221 -3.20 -7.94 -17.12
CA SER A 221 -4.16 -6.83 -17.03
C SER A 221 -4.61 -6.33 -18.40
N LYS A 222 -3.89 -6.73 -19.45
CA LYS A 222 -4.17 -6.41 -20.84
C LYS A 222 -4.09 -7.67 -21.70
N SER A 223 -4.90 -7.70 -22.75
CA SER A 223 -4.88 -8.74 -23.78
C SER A 223 -4.31 -8.19 -25.07
N VAL A 224 -3.61 -9.03 -25.83
CA VAL A 224 -3.21 -8.69 -27.20
C VAL A 224 -4.42 -8.94 -28.10
N VAL A 225 -4.80 -7.94 -28.87
CA VAL A 225 -5.96 -7.97 -29.77
C VAL A 225 -5.55 -7.57 -31.19
N VAL A 226 -6.27 -8.10 -32.18
CA VAL A 226 -6.29 -7.58 -33.54
C VAL A 226 -7.31 -6.45 -33.61
N VAL A 227 -6.91 -5.31 -34.16
CA VAL A 227 -7.73 -4.09 -34.25
C VAL A 227 -7.82 -3.64 -35.71
N ASP A 228 -9.00 -3.18 -36.11
CA ASP A 228 -9.19 -2.50 -37.39
C ASP A 228 -8.58 -1.08 -37.34
N ARG A 229 -7.69 -0.75 -38.29
CA ARG A 229 -6.92 0.52 -38.23
C ARG A 229 -7.74 1.76 -38.57
N GLN A 230 -8.93 1.62 -39.15
CA GLN A 230 -9.79 2.77 -39.48
C GLN A 230 -10.70 3.13 -38.32
N SER A 231 -11.35 2.14 -37.73
CA SER A 231 -12.30 2.31 -36.63
C SER A 231 -11.63 2.32 -35.26
N GLY A 232 -10.49 1.64 -35.11
CA GLY A 232 -9.86 1.41 -33.80
C GLY A 232 -10.54 0.29 -32.99
N GLU A 233 -11.55 -0.38 -33.53
CA GLU A 233 -12.32 -1.39 -32.83
C GLU A 233 -11.58 -2.75 -32.78
N PRO A 234 -11.59 -3.45 -31.63
CA PRO A 234 -11.10 -4.82 -31.53
C PRO A 234 -11.91 -5.77 -32.40
N VAL A 235 -11.21 -6.52 -33.25
CA VAL A 235 -11.80 -7.56 -34.13
C VAL A 235 -11.64 -8.94 -33.52
N LYS A 236 -10.52 -9.19 -32.81
CA LYS A 236 -10.21 -10.51 -32.26
C LYS A 236 -9.25 -10.45 -31.09
N THR A 237 -9.53 -11.19 -30.02
CA THR A 237 -8.60 -11.39 -28.88
C THR A 237 -7.66 -12.57 -29.13
N LEU A 238 -6.36 -12.35 -28.93
CA LEU A 238 -5.29 -13.31 -29.23
C LEU A 238 -4.64 -13.90 -27.96
N SER A 239 -4.63 -13.17 -26.85
CA SER A 239 -4.09 -13.62 -25.56
C SER A 239 -5.02 -13.23 -24.39
N GLY A 240 -4.67 -13.60 -23.16
CA GLY A 240 -5.42 -13.17 -21.96
C GLY A 240 -6.62 -14.03 -21.56
N GLY A 241 -6.82 -15.19 -22.20
CA GLY A 241 -7.82 -16.19 -21.80
C GLY A 241 -7.51 -16.79 -20.42
N GLY A 242 -7.95 -16.12 -19.35
CA GLY A 242 -7.73 -16.56 -17.97
C GLY A 242 -7.98 -15.51 -16.89
N ALA A 243 -8.11 -14.22 -17.23
CA ALA A 243 -8.57 -13.21 -16.28
C ALA A 243 -10.07 -13.37 -16.04
N SER A 244 -10.46 -13.63 -14.80
CA SER A 244 -11.86 -13.49 -14.38
C SER A 244 -12.19 -12.01 -14.21
N GLN A 245 -13.47 -11.64 -14.15
CA GLN A 245 -13.84 -10.27 -13.86
C GLN A 245 -13.29 -9.85 -12.49
N GLY A 246 -12.74 -8.63 -12.42
CA GLY A 246 -12.32 -8.01 -11.17
C GLY A 246 -13.43 -8.01 -10.13
N LYS A 247 -13.06 -8.19 -8.85
CA LYS A 247 -13.99 -8.05 -7.73
C LYS A 247 -13.66 -6.79 -6.95
N PRO A 248 -14.65 -5.93 -6.65
CA PRO A 248 -14.39 -4.71 -5.91
C PRO A 248 -13.91 -5.02 -4.48
N VAL A 249 -13.20 -4.09 -3.88
CA VAL A 249 -12.79 -4.15 -2.47
C VAL A 249 -13.58 -3.11 -1.70
N ARG A 250 -14.48 -3.55 -0.81
CA ARG A 250 -15.28 -2.64 0.01
C ARG A 250 -14.54 -2.26 1.30
N THR A 251 -14.45 -0.96 1.55
CA THR A 251 -13.90 -0.40 2.78
C THR A 251 -14.99 0.02 3.75
N THR A 252 -14.60 0.33 4.99
CA THR A 252 -15.48 0.91 6.02
C THR A 252 -15.57 2.44 5.95
N ILE A 253 -14.89 3.08 4.99
CA ILE A 253 -14.82 4.54 4.93
C ILE A 253 -16.22 5.09 4.69
N ASP A 254 -16.66 5.94 5.62
CA ASP A 254 -17.88 6.72 5.45
C ASP A 254 -17.53 7.93 4.57
N PRO A 255 -18.13 8.06 3.39
CA PRO A 255 -17.79 9.13 2.44
C PRO A 255 -18.04 10.53 3.00
N LYS A 256 -19.06 10.73 3.85
CA LYS A 256 -19.33 12.03 4.47
C LYS A 256 -18.28 12.36 5.53
N VAL A 257 -17.87 11.37 6.33
CA VAL A 257 -16.83 11.55 7.35
C VAL A 257 -15.46 11.80 6.68
N GLN A 258 -15.18 11.09 5.58
CA GLN A 258 -13.95 11.26 4.80
C GLN A 258 -13.87 12.64 4.14
N GLU A 259 -14.96 13.12 3.55
CA GLU A 259 -15.05 14.45 2.95
C GLU A 259 -14.88 15.54 4.02
N ALA A 260 -15.61 15.44 5.13
CA ALA A 260 -15.46 16.37 6.25
C ALA A 260 -14.01 16.44 6.79
N ALA A 261 -13.32 15.29 6.85
CA ALA A 261 -11.93 15.20 7.26
C ALA A 261 -10.97 15.82 6.23
N ALA A 262 -11.18 15.56 4.94
CA ALA A 262 -10.39 16.15 3.86
C ALA A 262 -10.56 17.68 3.83
N ASP A 263 -11.79 18.18 3.91
CA ASP A 263 -12.10 19.61 3.93
C ASP A 263 -11.50 20.30 5.15
N ALA A 264 -11.44 19.62 6.30
CA ALA A 264 -10.81 20.16 7.49
C ALA A 264 -9.29 20.37 7.32
N LEU A 265 -8.65 19.54 6.48
CA LEU A 265 -7.24 19.66 6.12
C LEU A 265 -6.97 20.61 4.94
N ASP A 266 -8.01 21.02 4.22
CA ASP A 266 -7.84 21.93 3.09
C ASP A 266 -7.19 23.26 3.54
N GLY A 267 -6.21 23.71 2.75
CA GLY A 267 -5.38 24.89 3.03
C GLY A 267 -4.27 24.69 4.07
N VAL A 268 -4.21 23.55 4.79
CA VAL A 268 -3.13 23.26 5.74
C VAL A 268 -1.82 23.07 4.99
N LYS A 269 -0.81 23.90 5.30
CA LYS A 269 0.50 23.89 4.62
C LYS A 269 1.47 22.85 5.17
N LYS A 270 1.21 22.33 6.37
CA LYS A 270 2.01 21.31 7.04
C LYS A 270 1.52 19.92 6.67
N ASN A 271 2.37 18.92 6.84
CA ASN A 271 1.91 17.54 6.75
C ASN A 271 0.90 17.29 7.89
N ALA A 272 -0.26 16.75 7.57
CA ALA A 272 -1.32 16.56 8.53
C ALA A 272 -2.13 15.30 8.23
N ALA A 273 -2.79 14.77 9.25
CA ALA A 273 -3.67 13.63 9.14
C ALA A 273 -4.87 13.76 10.07
N ILE A 274 -6.03 13.26 9.61
CA ILE A 274 -7.21 13.04 10.44
C ILE A 274 -7.63 11.59 10.28
N VAL A 275 -7.83 10.90 11.39
CA VAL A 275 -8.44 9.56 11.43
C VAL A 275 -9.71 9.61 12.24
N ALA A 276 -10.76 8.94 11.78
CA ALA A 276 -12.00 8.74 12.49
C ALA A 276 -12.37 7.26 12.59
N ILE A 277 -12.89 6.85 13.74
CA ILE A 277 -13.26 5.46 14.05
C ILE A 277 -14.67 5.45 14.66
N ASP A 278 -15.49 4.48 14.27
CA ASP A 278 -16.70 4.09 15.00
C ASP A 278 -16.28 3.24 16.22
N PRO A 279 -16.45 3.76 17.45
CA PRO A 279 -15.99 3.08 18.66
C PRO A 279 -16.69 1.74 18.93
N THR A 280 -17.90 1.55 18.40
CA THR A 280 -18.74 0.39 18.73
C THR A 280 -18.25 -0.89 18.05
N ASN A 281 -17.64 -0.76 16.87
CA ASN A 281 -17.24 -1.88 16.02
C ASN A 281 -15.78 -1.80 15.52
N GLY A 282 -15.09 -0.67 15.73
CA GLY A 282 -13.72 -0.43 15.28
C GLY A 282 -13.61 -0.05 13.79
N HIS A 283 -14.70 0.22 13.10
CA HIS A 283 -14.64 0.61 11.69
C HIS A 283 -13.94 1.95 11.53
N ILE A 284 -12.97 2.00 10.62
CA ILE A 284 -12.30 3.24 10.24
C ILE A 284 -13.25 4.00 9.30
N LEU A 285 -13.79 5.11 9.78
CA LEU A 285 -14.75 5.94 9.05
C LEU A 285 -14.06 6.93 8.12
N ALA A 286 -12.86 7.40 8.48
CA ALA A 286 -12.06 8.27 7.64
C ALA A 286 -10.56 8.12 7.95
N ALA A 287 -9.74 8.30 6.92
CA ALA A 287 -8.30 8.47 7.03
C ALA A 287 -7.84 9.47 5.96
N ALA A 288 -7.86 10.76 6.32
CA ALA A 288 -7.46 11.86 5.46
C ALA A 288 -6.00 12.24 5.73
N ASN A 289 -5.25 12.53 4.66
CA ASN A 289 -3.85 12.94 4.71
C ASN A 289 -3.64 14.18 3.84
N MET A 290 -2.83 15.12 4.33
CA MET A 290 -2.37 16.29 3.58
C MET A 290 -0.84 16.37 3.67
N PRO A 291 -0.10 16.43 2.55
CA PRO A 291 -0.54 16.02 1.22
C PRO A 291 -0.86 14.51 1.17
N SER A 292 -1.66 14.09 0.19
CA SER A 292 -2.24 12.75 0.07
C SER A 292 -1.27 11.62 -0.33
N GLY A 293 0.03 11.88 -0.47
CA GLY A 293 1.01 10.89 -0.98
C GLY A 293 1.31 9.73 -0.01
N MET A 294 1.59 10.02 1.26
CA MET A 294 1.88 9.01 2.30
C MET A 294 0.68 8.86 3.22
N ASN A 295 0.32 7.62 3.56
CA ASN A 295 -0.77 7.31 4.49
C ASN A 295 -0.34 7.47 5.96
N ARG A 296 0.03 8.70 6.34
CA ARG A 296 0.47 9.06 7.70
C ARG A 296 -0.57 8.74 8.76
N ALA A 297 -1.85 8.87 8.40
CA ALA A 297 -3.00 8.48 9.19
C ALA A 297 -2.90 7.06 9.76
N LEU A 298 -2.49 6.08 8.93
CA LEU A 298 -2.47 4.66 9.32
C LEU A 298 -1.07 4.12 9.61
N GLU A 299 -0.06 4.61 8.90
CA GLU A 299 1.30 4.04 8.89
C GLU A 299 2.34 4.92 9.61
N GLY A 300 2.00 6.18 9.88
CA GLY A 300 2.92 7.13 10.47
C GLY A 300 3.36 6.74 11.89
N ARG A 301 4.61 7.04 12.23
CA ARG A 301 5.24 6.62 13.49
C ARG A 301 5.77 7.85 14.21
N TYR A 302 5.09 8.26 15.28
CA TYR A 302 5.40 9.52 15.96
C TYR A 302 5.37 9.34 17.47
N PRO A 303 6.12 10.16 18.23
CA PRO A 303 5.82 10.34 19.64
C PRO A 303 4.41 10.97 19.79
N PRO A 304 3.47 10.32 20.50
CA PRO A 304 2.11 10.84 20.68
C PRO A 304 2.04 12.07 21.61
N GLY A 305 3.13 12.35 22.35
CA GLY A 305 3.20 13.43 23.31
C GLY A 305 2.07 13.36 24.34
N SER A 306 1.62 14.53 24.80
CA SER A 306 0.62 14.63 25.87
C SER A 306 -0.75 13.98 25.59
N THR A 307 -1.04 13.51 24.37
CA THR A 307 -2.24 12.67 24.15
C THR A 307 -2.11 11.30 24.82
N PHE A 308 -0.88 10.77 24.95
CA PHE A 308 -0.61 9.50 25.63
C PHE A 308 -0.87 9.56 27.15
N LYS A 309 -1.02 10.75 27.72
CA LYS A 309 -1.43 10.90 29.13
C LYS A 309 -2.80 10.28 29.42
N VAL A 310 -3.61 9.98 28.41
CA VAL A 310 -4.80 9.12 28.57
C VAL A 310 -4.41 7.74 29.11
N VAL A 311 -3.40 7.10 28.51
CA VAL A 311 -2.89 5.79 28.95
C VAL A 311 -2.18 5.90 30.29
N THR A 312 -1.34 6.93 30.48
CA THR A 312 -0.69 7.16 31.77
C THR A 312 -1.70 7.40 32.89
N ALA A 313 -2.77 8.16 32.62
CA ALA A 313 -3.83 8.39 33.57
C ALA A 313 -4.59 7.10 33.90
N ALA A 314 -4.88 6.26 32.90
CA ALA A 314 -5.47 4.94 33.14
C ALA A 314 -4.62 4.11 34.11
N ALA A 315 -3.30 4.12 33.95
CA ALA A 315 -2.36 3.42 34.83
C ALA A 315 -2.39 3.98 36.28
N LEU A 316 -2.43 5.31 36.43
CA LEU A 316 -2.50 5.97 37.74
C LEU A 316 -3.84 5.72 38.45
N LEU A 317 -4.95 5.78 37.71
CA LEU A 317 -6.29 5.49 38.22
C LEU A 317 -6.39 4.04 38.69
N LYS A 318 -5.89 3.09 37.88
CA LYS A 318 -5.80 1.68 38.26
C LYS A 318 -4.94 1.46 39.51
N GLY A 319 -3.92 2.31 39.72
CA GLY A 319 -3.09 2.35 40.93
C GLY A 319 -3.77 2.99 42.15
N GLY A 320 -5.04 3.40 42.04
CA GLY A 320 -5.85 3.94 43.13
C GLY A 320 -5.94 5.47 43.19
N MET A 321 -5.29 6.19 42.27
CA MET A 321 -5.41 7.65 42.20
C MET A 321 -6.83 8.05 41.77
N LYS A 322 -7.38 9.11 42.34
CA LYS A 322 -8.70 9.65 42.01
C LYS A 322 -8.58 10.97 41.27
N PRO A 323 -9.54 11.34 40.39
CA PRO A 323 -9.53 12.64 39.72
C PRO A 323 -9.48 13.85 40.67
N SER A 324 -10.00 13.70 41.90
CA SER A 324 -9.99 14.71 42.96
C SER A 324 -8.70 14.82 43.75
N ASP A 325 -7.77 13.87 43.60
CA ASP A 325 -6.52 13.87 44.36
C ASP A 325 -5.68 15.08 44.00
N ARG A 326 -4.95 15.62 44.98
CA ARG A 326 -4.05 16.76 44.76
C ARG A 326 -2.96 16.40 43.76
N ALA A 327 -2.75 17.27 42.80
CA ALA A 327 -1.81 17.13 41.69
C ALA A 327 -1.17 18.48 41.41
N ASP A 328 -0.11 18.79 42.14
CA ASP A 328 0.65 20.03 41.94
C ASP A 328 1.29 20.04 40.55
N CYS A 329 1.22 21.19 39.89
CA CYS A 329 1.78 21.40 38.55
C CYS A 329 2.84 22.50 38.59
N PRO A 330 4.05 22.20 39.12
CA PRO A 330 5.14 23.16 39.17
C PRO A 330 5.66 23.46 37.77
N LYS A 331 6.43 24.54 37.65
CA LYS A 331 7.02 24.99 36.37
C LYS A 331 8.00 23.95 35.79
N PHE A 332 8.74 23.28 36.66
CA PHE A 332 9.76 22.30 36.30
C PHE A 332 9.62 21.03 37.15
N ALA A 333 10.00 19.91 36.56
CA ALA A 333 10.31 18.66 37.26
C ALA A 333 11.71 18.21 36.87
N SER A 334 12.44 17.60 37.81
CA SER A 334 13.81 17.14 37.57
C SER A 334 13.94 15.66 37.91
N VAL A 335 14.47 14.87 36.97
CA VAL A 335 14.73 13.44 37.14
C VAL A 335 16.17 13.17 36.73
N ASN A 336 16.99 12.72 37.68
CA ASN A 336 18.41 12.38 37.46
C ASN A 336 19.17 13.38 36.57
N GLY A 337 19.02 14.68 36.87
CA GLY A 337 19.68 15.78 36.14
C GLY A 337 18.97 16.25 34.86
N GLN A 338 17.97 15.54 34.36
CA GLN A 338 17.14 15.98 33.23
C GLN A 338 15.98 16.85 33.72
N ARG A 339 15.84 18.04 33.13
CA ARG A 339 14.73 18.97 33.38
C ARG A 339 13.57 18.69 32.42
N PHE A 340 12.36 18.63 32.97
CA PHE A 340 11.10 18.56 32.24
C PHE A 340 10.29 19.82 32.53
N GLU A 341 9.56 20.32 31.54
CA GLU A 341 8.76 21.54 31.68
C GLU A 341 7.39 21.41 31.01
N ASN A 342 6.47 22.29 31.43
CA ASN A 342 5.18 22.46 30.77
C ASN A 342 5.34 23.30 29.50
N GLN A 343 4.41 23.14 28.55
CA GLN A 343 4.34 24.04 27.40
C GLN A 343 4.26 25.51 27.89
N ASP A 344 5.06 26.41 27.30
CA ASP A 344 5.14 27.81 27.71
C ASP A 344 5.43 28.00 29.23
N GLN A 345 5.98 26.97 29.88
CA GLN A 345 6.35 26.95 31.30
C GLN A 345 5.21 27.32 32.27
N PHE A 346 3.95 27.03 31.92
CA PHE A 346 2.81 27.34 32.79
C PHE A 346 2.87 26.58 34.11
N THR A 347 2.14 27.09 35.11
CA THR A 347 1.84 26.40 36.37
C THR A 347 0.33 26.38 36.61
N LEU A 348 -0.12 25.50 37.51
CA LEU A 348 -1.49 25.55 38.02
C LEU A 348 -1.48 26.02 39.49
N PRO A 349 -2.58 26.63 39.97
CA PRO A 349 -2.71 27.05 41.36
C PRO A 349 -2.46 25.89 42.35
N SER A 350 -1.94 26.22 43.53
CA SER A 350 -1.83 25.26 44.64
C SER A 350 -3.19 24.65 44.97
N GLY A 351 -3.24 23.34 45.21
CA GLY A 351 -4.49 22.62 45.44
C GLY A 351 -5.21 22.15 44.17
N SER A 352 -4.61 22.36 42.99
CA SER A 352 -5.09 21.75 41.74
C SER A 352 -5.19 20.24 41.86
N THR A 353 -6.21 19.67 41.23
CA THR A 353 -6.51 18.24 41.27
C THR A 353 -5.90 17.49 40.08
N PHE A 354 -5.90 16.16 40.14
CA PHE A 354 -5.47 15.32 39.03
C PHE A 354 -6.27 15.62 37.75
N ARG A 355 -7.58 15.85 37.90
CA ARG A 355 -8.46 16.31 36.81
C ARG A 355 -7.98 17.62 36.20
N ASP A 356 -7.57 18.59 37.01
CA ASP A 356 -7.08 19.89 36.52
C ASP A 356 -5.74 19.73 35.78
N SER A 357 -4.81 18.97 36.37
CA SER A 357 -3.52 18.65 35.76
C SER A 357 -3.68 17.90 34.43
N PHE A 358 -4.64 16.98 34.32
CA PHE A 358 -4.99 16.33 33.06
C PHE A 358 -5.62 17.33 32.07
N ALA A 359 -6.60 18.12 32.52
CA ALA A 359 -7.35 19.06 31.69
C ALA A 359 -6.45 20.12 31.03
N HIS A 360 -5.52 20.67 31.80
CA HIS A 360 -4.54 21.66 31.34
C HIS A 360 -3.26 21.03 30.75
N SER A 361 -3.17 19.70 30.74
CA SER A 361 -2.05 18.96 30.16
C SER A 361 -0.69 19.19 30.84
N CYS A 362 -0.67 19.30 32.16
CA CYS A 362 0.56 19.46 32.96
C CYS A 362 1.55 18.31 32.68
N ASN A 363 2.77 18.59 32.23
CA ASN A 363 3.84 17.60 32.06
C ASN A 363 4.49 17.23 33.39
N THR A 364 4.82 18.22 34.20
CA THR A 364 5.60 18.06 35.43
C THR A 364 4.89 17.15 36.43
N PHE A 365 3.57 17.29 36.60
CA PHE A 365 2.77 16.37 37.41
C PHE A 365 2.88 14.90 36.95
N PHE A 366 2.79 14.62 35.65
CA PHE A 366 2.87 13.24 35.13
C PHE A 366 4.29 12.66 35.29
N VAL A 367 5.31 13.50 35.06
CA VAL A 367 6.72 13.15 35.29
C VAL A 367 6.98 12.81 36.76
N ASP A 368 6.44 13.59 37.69
CA ASP A 368 6.61 13.34 39.13
C ASP A 368 5.79 12.12 39.59
N SER A 369 4.64 11.87 38.95
CA SER A 369 3.81 10.69 39.22
C SER A 369 4.44 9.38 38.74
N ARG A 370 5.58 9.40 38.02
CA ARG A 370 6.28 8.19 37.55
C ARG A 370 6.59 7.20 38.68
N ALA A 371 6.84 7.69 39.90
CA ALA A 371 7.19 6.85 41.04
C ALA A 371 6.01 5.97 41.50
N LYS A 372 4.77 6.35 41.16
CA LYS A 372 3.55 5.60 41.46
C LYS A 372 3.29 4.44 40.49
N LEU A 373 4.06 4.35 39.39
CA LEU A 373 3.90 3.34 38.37
C LEU A 373 4.99 2.27 38.50
N PRO A 374 4.72 0.97 38.27
CA PRO A 374 5.79 0.00 38.06
C PRO A 374 6.52 0.27 36.74
N ALA A 375 7.71 -0.31 36.54
CA ALA A 375 8.52 -0.10 35.32
C ALA A 375 7.77 -0.51 34.03
N ALA A 376 6.97 -1.58 34.10
CA ALA A 376 6.12 -2.02 33.00
C ALA A 376 4.73 -1.35 32.97
N GLY A 377 4.40 -0.49 33.93
CA GLY A 377 3.04 0.00 34.15
C GLY A 377 2.42 0.71 32.95
N LEU A 378 3.23 1.46 32.18
CA LEU A 378 2.74 2.13 30.97
C LEU A 378 2.43 1.13 29.84
N ARG A 379 3.30 0.13 29.64
CA ARG A 379 3.08 -0.95 28.67
C ARG A 379 1.83 -1.74 29.03
N ASP A 380 1.71 -2.14 30.29
CA ASP A 380 0.60 -2.98 30.78
C ASP A 380 -0.74 -2.22 30.70
N ALA A 381 -0.75 -0.91 30.96
CA ALA A 381 -1.93 -0.08 30.72
C ALA A 381 -2.26 0.04 29.23
N ALA A 382 -1.25 0.22 28.37
CA ALA A 382 -1.44 0.35 26.92
C ALA A 382 -2.06 -0.90 26.27
N GLN A 383 -1.83 -2.09 26.85
CA GLN A 383 -2.45 -3.33 26.39
C GLN A 383 -3.98 -3.31 26.46
N ALA A 384 -4.58 -2.63 27.45
CA ALA A 384 -6.04 -2.48 27.53
C ALA A 384 -6.62 -1.61 26.40
N PHE A 385 -5.78 -0.80 25.76
CA PHE A 385 -6.10 -0.01 24.57
C PHE A 385 -5.70 -0.71 23.26
N GLY A 386 -5.25 -1.97 23.34
CA GLY A 386 -4.82 -2.77 22.20
C GLY A 386 -3.47 -2.38 21.59
N VAL A 387 -2.72 -1.47 22.22
CA VAL A 387 -1.43 -0.97 21.71
C VAL A 387 -0.33 -1.99 21.90
N GLY A 388 0.52 -2.16 20.88
CA GLY A 388 1.58 -3.17 20.87
C GLY A 388 1.12 -4.58 20.48
N GLY A 389 -0.14 -4.72 20.06
CA GLY A 389 -0.65 -5.89 19.34
C GLY A 389 -0.29 -5.86 17.85
N SER A 390 -0.76 -6.88 17.12
CA SER A 390 -0.71 -6.90 15.65
C SER A 390 -2.14 -6.93 15.14
N TRP A 391 -2.57 -5.83 14.53
CA TRP A 391 -3.96 -5.66 14.11
C TRP A 391 -4.15 -6.17 12.69
N ASP A 392 -5.20 -6.96 12.47
CA ASP A 392 -5.64 -7.35 11.14
C ASP A 392 -6.68 -6.35 10.64
N VAL A 393 -6.21 -5.22 10.12
CA VAL A 393 -7.05 -4.08 9.70
C VAL A 393 -7.59 -4.25 8.27
N GLY A 394 -7.03 -5.19 7.49
CA GLY A 394 -7.23 -5.24 6.04
C GLY A 394 -6.39 -4.21 5.27
N THR A 395 -5.39 -3.60 5.90
CA THR A 395 -4.36 -2.81 5.20
C THR A 395 -3.07 -2.82 6.02
N ILE A 396 -2.04 -2.13 5.56
CA ILE A 396 -0.80 -1.92 6.33
C ILE A 396 -1.05 -0.80 7.34
N THR A 397 -0.70 -1.04 8.60
CA THR A 397 -0.83 -0.09 9.70
C THR A 397 0.39 -0.15 10.61
N TYR A 398 0.63 0.96 11.33
CA TYR A 398 1.50 0.94 12.49
C TYR A 398 0.67 0.99 13.78
N ASP A 399 0.70 -0.11 14.53
CA ASP A 399 -0.20 -0.37 15.66
C ASP A 399 0.36 0.11 17.02
N GLY A 400 1.43 0.91 16.95
CA GLY A 400 2.04 1.57 18.11
C GLY A 400 3.00 0.68 18.89
N SER A 401 3.80 1.32 19.76
CA SER A 401 4.78 0.66 20.62
C SER A 401 4.93 1.42 21.93
N VAL A 402 4.84 0.68 23.04
CA VAL A 402 5.12 1.18 24.39
C VAL A 402 6.13 0.23 25.05
N PRO A 403 7.44 0.46 24.85
CA PRO A 403 8.47 -0.38 25.46
C PRO A 403 8.47 -0.27 26.99
N VAL A 404 8.92 -1.33 27.67
CA VAL A 404 9.21 -1.25 29.12
C VAL A 404 10.32 -0.22 29.34
N SER A 405 10.12 0.66 30.31
CA SER A 405 11.10 1.70 30.58
C SER A 405 12.41 1.11 31.11
N ASN A 406 13.55 1.60 30.62
CA ASN A 406 14.88 1.07 30.97
C ASN A 406 15.73 2.02 31.85
N SER A 407 15.21 3.21 32.15
CA SER A 407 15.78 4.16 33.11
C SER A 407 14.68 5.06 33.67
N ASP A 408 14.96 5.78 34.76
CA ASP A 408 14.00 6.73 35.33
C ASP A 408 13.71 7.92 34.40
N ASN A 409 14.70 8.35 33.61
CA ASN A 409 14.53 9.42 32.62
C ASN A 409 13.65 8.96 31.45
N ASP A 410 13.88 7.74 30.96
CA ASP A 410 13.05 7.11 29.93
C ASP A 410 11.61 6.91 30.44
N LYS A 411 11.44 6.49 31.69
CA LYS A 411 10.12 6.39 32.33
C LYS A 411 9.44 7.75 32.46
N ALA A 412 10.15 8.76 32.95
CA ALA A 412 9.67 10.13 33.08
C ALA A 412 9.16 10.67 31.73
N ALA A 413 9.98 10.60 30.68
CA ALA A 413 9.59 11.00 29.33
C ALA A 413 8.43 10.16 28.76
N SER A 414 8.40 8.85 29.04
CA SER A 414 7.32 7.97 28.59
C SER A 414 5.96 8.32 29.22
N THR A 415 5.93 8.81 30.48
CA THR A 415 4.66 9.24 31.13
C THR A 415 3.93 10.35 30.37
N ILE A 416 4.66 11.11 29.56
CA ILE A 416 4.13 12.21 28.73
C ILE A 416 4.16 11.89 27.23
N GLY A 417 4.31 10.61 26.85
CA GLY A 417 4.27 10.15 25.46
C GLY A 417 5.50 10.51 24.63
N GLN A 418 6.65 10.69 25.28
CA GLN A 418 7.95 10.90 24.63
C GLN A 418 8.88 9.67 24.80
N ALA A 419 10.18 9.85 24.58
CA ALA A 419 11.21 8.81 24.54
C ALA A 419 10.91 7.74 23.47
N ARG A 420 10.68 6.49 23.88
CA ARG A 420 10.51 5.35 22.96
C ARG A 420 9.05 5.00 22.67
N VAL A 421 8.10 5.76 23.23
CA VAL A 421 6.67 5.61 22.92
C VAL A 421 6.42 6.10 21.50
N GLN A 422 5.81 5.25 20.68
CA GLN A 422 5.46 5.57 19.30
C GLN A 422 4.02 5.17 19.01
N ALA A 423 3.31 5.99 18.25
CA ALA A 423 1.93 5.73 17.81
C ALA A 423 1.69 6.32 16.42
N SER A 424 0.73 5.72 15.70
CA SER A 424 0.09 6.33 14.53
C SER A 424 -1.13 7.16 14.95
N PRO A 425 -1.63 8.07 14.09
CA PRO A 425 -2.93 8.70 14.29
C PRO A 425 -4.07 7.69 14.47
N LEU A 426 -4.04 6.56 13.76
CA LEU A 426 -4.98 5.46 13.96
C LEU A 426 -4.96 4.93 15.40
N VAL A 427 -3.77 4.66 15.95
CA VAL A 427 -3.62 4.19 17.34
C VAL A 427 -4.19 5.20 18.31
N MET A 428 -3.93 6.49 18.08
CA MET A 428 -4.39 7.55 18.95
C MET A 428 -5.91 7.77 18.88
N ALA A 429 -6.52 7.61 17.70
CA ALA A 429 -7.98 7.59 17.55
C ALA A 429 -8.59 6.35 18.25
N SER A 430 -7.93 5.19 18.16
CA SER A 430 -8.35 3.95 18.83
C SER A 430 -8.29 4.06 20.36
N ILE A 431 -7.31 4.78 20.92
CA ILE A 431 -7.27 5.09 22.36
C ILE A 431 -8.51 5.90 22.76
N ALA A 432 -8.86 6.94 22.00
CA ALA A 432 -10.06 7.73 22.28
C ALA A 432 -11.34 6.91 22.13
N ALA A 433 -11.42 6.05 21.09
CA ALA A 433 -12.52 5.11 20.89
C ALA A 433 -12.70 4.16 22.09
N THR A 434 -11.59 3.63 22.61
CA THR A 434 -11.59 2.73 23.77
C THR A 434 -12.08 3.43 25.03
N VAL A 435 -11.77 4.71 25.26
CA VAL A 435 -12.34 5.46 26.39
C VAL A 435 -13.84 5.69 26.21
N LYS A 436 -14.29 6.01 24.99
CA LYS A 436 -15.71 6.19 24.72
C LYS A 436 -16.49 4.90 24.95
N GLU A 437 -16.03 3.78 24.41
CA GLU A 437 -16.73 2.50 24.51
C GLU A 437 -16.50 1.78 25.85
N GLY A 438 -15.37 2.06 26.51
CA GLY A 438 -14.91 1.36 27.72
C GLY A 438 -14.15 0.06 27.44
N VAL A 439 -14.10 -0.38 26.19
CA VAL A 439 -13.37 -1.58 25.76
C VAL A 439 -12.75 -1.35 24.39
N PHE A 440 -11.56 -1.92 24.17
CA PHE A 440 -10.89 -1.87 22.89
C PHE A 440 -11.65 -2.69 21.83
N LYS A 441 -11.86 -2.08 20.67
CA LYS A 441 -12.32 -2.72 19.44
C LYS A 441 -11.24 -2.52 18.39
N GLN A 442 -10.69 -3.62 17.85
CA GLN A 442 -9.64 -3.51 16.85
C GLN A 442 -10.12 -2.69 15.64
N PRO A 443 -9.33 -1.70 15.19
CA PRO A 443 -9.60 -1.02 13.94
C PRO A 443 -9.75 -1.97 12.74
N VAL A 444 -10.67 -1.65 11.83
CA VAL A 444 -10.95 -2.40 10.60
C VAL A 444 -11.18 -1.42 9.45
N LEU A 445 -10.48 -1.60 8.34
CA LEU A 445 -10.68 -0.85 7.09
C LEU A 445 -11.35 -1.71 6.01
N VAL A 446 -10.92 -2.96 5.83
CA VAL A 446 -11.46 -3.88 4.80
C VAL A 446 -11.99 -5.13 5.49
N PRO A 447 -13.29 -5.16 5.87
CA PRO A 447 -13.84 -6.22 6.71
C PRO A 447 -13.68 -7.63 6.12
N GLU A 448 -13.85 -7.77 4.81
CA GLU A 448 -13.73 -9.06 4.10
C GLU A 448 -12.30 -9.63 4.10
N ALA A 449 -11.29 -8.78 4.34
CA ALA A 449 -9.91 -9.20 4.39
C ALA A 449 -9.45 -9.61 5.79
N VAL A 450 -10.20 -9.23 6.83
CA VAL A 450 -9.89 -9.55 8.22
C VAL A 450 -10.14 -11.04 8.46
N ARG A 451 -9.09 -11.76 8.84
CA ARG A 451 -9.12 -13.18 9.19
C ARG A 451 -9.22 -13.41 10.68
N GLN A 452 -8.45 -12.66 11.46
CA GLN A 452 -8.42 -12.79 12.91
C GLN A 452 -8.20 -11.42 13.56
N LYS A 453 -9.24 -10.92 14.23
CA LYS A 453 -9.11 -9.70 15.02
C LYS A 453 -8.23 -9.95 16.24
N TYR A 454 -7.34 -9.00 16.51
CA TYR A 454 -6.60 -8.91 17.75
C TYR A 454 -7.54 -8.59 18.90
N GLU A 455 -7.45 -9.38 19.96
CA GLU A 455 -8.12 -9.11 21.23
C GLU A 455 -7.10 -8.57 22.24
N ALA A 456 -7.44 -7.44 22.85
CA ALA A 456 -6.63 -6.88 23.92
C ALA A 456 -6.56 -7.87 25.10
N PRO A 457 -5.37 -8.16 25.65
CA PRO A 457 -5.21 -9.13 26.75
C PRO A 457 -5.69 -8.58 28.11
N ALA A 458 -6.06 -7.30 28.15
CA ALA A 458 -6.54 -6.61 29.34
C ALA A 458 -7.74 -5.72 28.99
N ARG A 459 -8.51 -5.32 30.01
CA ARG A 459 -9.58 -4.34 29.89
C ARG A 459 -9.39 -3.23 30.92
N LEU A 460 -10.01 -2.08 30.66
CA LEU A 460 -10.11 -1.00 31.62
C LEU A 460 -11.22 -1.33 32.63
N ASP A 461 -10.97 -1.02 33.90
CA ASP A 461 -12.00 -1.10 34.94
C ASP A 461 -13.04 0.02 34.72
N ALA A 462 -14.30 -0.22 35.07
CA ALA A 462 -15.39 0.71 34.76
C ALA A 462 -15.20 2.09 35.41
N ASP A 463 -14.67 2.14 36.64
CA ASP A 463 -14.36 3.37 37.37
C ASP A 463 -13.19 4.15 36.74
N VAL A 464 -12.20 3.43 36.19
CA VAL A 464 -11.11 4.01 35.39
C VAL A 464 -11.69 4.64 34.13
N VAL A 465 -12.59 3.95 33.41
CA VAL A 465 -13.25 4.47 32.22
C VAL A 465 -14.01 5.75 32.54
N ASP A 466 -14.87 5.75 33.56
CA ASP A 466 -15.68 6.91 33.92
C ASP A 466 -14.83 8.11 34.36
N SER A 467 -13.74 7.84 35.09
CA SER A 467 -12.75 8.86 35.45
C SER A 467 -12.06 9.46 34.21
N LEU A 468 -11.65 8.64 33.24
CA LEU A 468 -11.06 9.10 31.98
C LEU A 468 -12.05 9.93 31.17
N ARG A 469 -13.31 9.52 31.07
CA ARG A 469 -14.37 10.28 30.40
C ARG A 469 -14.52 11.67 31.05
N SER A 470 -14.69 11.72 32.37
CA SER A 470 -14.79 12.98 33.12
C SER A 470 -13.57 13.91 32.91
N MET A 471 -12.36 13.35 32.92
CA MET A 471 -11.13 14.13 32.70
C MET A 471 -10.98 14.61 31.25
N MET A 472 -11.30 13.78 30.25
CA MET A 472 -11.31 14.18 28.83
C MET A 472 -12.38 15.25 28.54
N ARG A 473 -13.52 15.22 29.26
CA ARG A 473 -14.50 16.33 29.21
C ARG A 473 -13.91 17.61 29.76
N ALA A 474 -13.21 17.53 30.90
CA ALA A 474 -12.58 18.68 31.55
C ALA A 474 -11.53 19.37 30.65
N THR A 475 -10.80 18.61 29.83
CA THR A 475 -9.90 19.20 28.83
C THR A 475 -10.64 20.16 27.89
N VAL A 476 -11.87 19.88 27.50
CA VAL A 476 -12.67 20.75 26.64
C VAL A 476 -13.29 21.90 27.44
N THR A 477 -13.93 21.61 28.57
CA THR A 477 -14.74 22.61 29.31
C THR A 477 -13.92 23.63 30.07
N ILE A 478 -12.79 23.23 30.67
CA ILE A 478 -11.95 24.12 31.50
C ILE A 478 -10.50 24.18 31.00
N GLY A 479 -10.03 23.16 30.29
CA GLY A 479 -8.61 22.98 29.97
C GLY A 479 -8.17 23.39 28.56
N ALA A 480 -7.14 22.68 28.08
CA ALA A 480 -6.38 23.00 26.88
C ALA A 480 -7.14 22.77 25.55
N GLY A 481 -8.28 22.07 25.57
CA GLY A 481 -9.10 21.73 24.40
C GLY A 481 -10.19 22.76 24.08
N LYS A 482 -10.01 24.03 24.48
CA LYS A 482 -11.03 25.08 24.40
C LYS A 482 -11.60 25.33 23.00
N ALA A 483 -10.86 25.00 21.93
CA ALA A 483 -11.32 25.10 20.54
C ALA A 483 -12.58 24.24 20.25
N LEU A 484 -12.82 23.22 21.07
CA LEU A 484 -13.98 22.32 20.95
C LEU A 484 -15.17 22.73 21.82
N ARG A 485 -15.10 23.85 22.56
CA ARG A 485 -16.24 24.35 23.32
C ARG A 485 -17.36 24.79 22.38
N GLY A 486 -18.59 24.39 22.68
CA GLY A 486 -19.78 24.73 21.88
C GLY A 486 -19.89 23.97 20.56
N ILE A 487 -18.99 23.05 20.25
CA ILE A 487 -19.15 22.13 19.12
C ILE A 487 -20.22 21.08 19.47
N PRO A 488 -21.18 20.77 18.58
CA PRO A 488 -22.20 19.74 18.81
C PRO A 488 -21.62 18.34 19.10
N GLY A 489 -22.44 17.46 19.67
CA GLY A 489 -22.08 16.07 19.98
C GLY A 489 -21.21 15.90 21.23
N GLU A 490 -21.21 16.89 22.12
CA GLU A 490 -20.48 16.94 23.40
C GLU A 490 -19.05 16.34 23.34
N PRO A 491 -18.08 17.07 22.77
CA PRO A 491 -16.72 16.56 22.62
C PRO A 491 -16.01 16.30 23.95
N HIS A 492 -15.33 15.17 23.99
CA HIS A 492 -14.37 14.76 25.02
C HIS A 492 -13.02 14.59 24.35
N ALA A 493 -11.94 15.15 24.92
CA ALA A 493 -10.70 15.23 24.16
C ALA A 493 -9.43 15.29 25.01
N LYS A 494 -8.28 15.11 24.35
CA LYS A 494 -6.96 15.36 24.92
C LYS A 494 -6.05 16.01 23.88
N THR A 495 -5.40 17.10 24.26
CA THR A 495 -4.35 17.76 23.45
C THR A 495 -3.00 17.07 23.61
N GLY A 496 -2.13 17.19 22.62
CA GLY A 496 -0.74 16.80 22.72
C GLY A 496 0.20 17.72 21.97
N THR A 497 1.40 17.90 22.53
CA THR A 497 2.55 18.50 21.88
C THR A 497 3.68 17.52 22.08
N ALA A 498 4.40 17.16 21.02
CA ALA A 498 5.52 16.21 21.08
C ALA A 498 6.75 16.83 20.43
N GLU A 499 7.82 16.98 21.20
CA GLU A 499 9.09 17.54 20.74
C GLU A 499 9.88 16.51 19.94
N PHE A 500 10.59 16.97 18.91
CA PHE A 500 11.46 16.14 18.08
C PHE A 500 12.63 16.94 17.51
N GLY A 501 13.64 16.21 17.00
CA GLY A 501 14.85 16.79 16.44
C GLY A 501 15.82 17.30 17.50
N THR A 502 16.85 18.02 17.06
CA THR A 502 17.94 18.54 17.90
C THR A 502 17.99 20.07 17.95
N GLU A 503 17.00 20.74 17.37
CA GLU A 503 16.91 22.21 17.32
C GLU A 503 16.58 22.81 18.69
N THR A 504 16.85 24.11 18.88
CA THR A 504 16.55 24.84 20.12
C THR A 504 15.83 26.15 19.81
N PRO A 505 14.54 26.32 20.18
CA PRO A 505 13.69 25.30 20.80
C PRO A 505 13.43 24.11 19.85
N PRO A 506 13.14 22.91 20.38
CA PRO A 506 12.86 21.75 19.54
C PRO A 506 11.60 21.95 18.70
N ARG A 507 11.59 21.33 17.52
CA ARG A 507 10.39 21.28 16.67
C ARG A 507 9.32 20.42 17.33
N THR A 508 8.05 20.67 17.00
CA THR A 508 6.93 20.02 17.71
C THR A 508 5.86 19.49 16.77
N HIS A 509 5.41 18.26 17.00
CA HIS A 509 4.17 17.74 16.43
C HIS A 509 2.98 18.18 17.29
N ALA A 510 1.92 18.67 16.64
CA ALA A 510 0.67 19.03 17.29
C ALA A 510 -0.34 17.88 17.17
N TRP A 511 -0.93 17.51 18.29
CA TRP A 511 -1.89 16.41 18.40
C TRP A 511 -3.18 16.85 19.07
N MET A 512 -4.29 16.28 18.62
CA MET A 512 -5.56 16.35 19.31
C MET A 512 -6.29 15.03 19.10
N ILE A 513 -6.75 14.39 20.17
CA ILE A 513 -7.60 13.18 20.09
C ILE A 513 -8.90 13.44 20.81
N GLY A 514 -9.96 12.73 20.43
CA GLY A 514 -11.21 12.84 21.14
C GLY A 514 -12.31 11.95 20.59
N TYR A 515 -13.49 12.12 21.16
CA TYR A 515 -14.73 11.50 20.70
C TYR A 515 -15.92 12.42 20.97
N GLN A 516 -17.02 12.18 20.27
CA GLN A 516 -18.31 12.81 20.54
C GLN A 516 -19.14 11.89 21.44
N GLN A 517 -19.76 12.41 22.49
CA GLN A 517 -20.63 11.60 23.37
C GLN A 517 -21.85 11.10 22.61
N ASP A 518 -22.51 11.99 21.86
CA ASP A 518 -23.83 11.74 21.24
C ASP A 518 -23.74 11.05 19.86
N ARG A 519 -22.53 10.78 19.37
CA ARG A 519 -22.29 10.16 18.07
C ARG A 519 -21.27 9.05 18.16
N ASN A 520 -21.37 8.04 17.30
CA ASN A 520 -20.38 6.97 17.19
C ASN A 520 -19.14 7.44 16.43
N LEU A 521 -18.39 8.35 17.05
CA LEU A 521 -17.22 8.99 16.45
C LEU A 521 -16.13 9.20 17.49
N ALA A 522 -15.00 8.54 17.29
CA ALA A 522 -13.71 8.89 17.88
C ALA A 522 -12.74 9.31 16.78
N TRP A 523 -11.76 10.14 17.11
CA TRP A 523 -10.88 10.76 16.12
C TRP A 523 -9.51 11.13 16.67
N ALA A 524 -8.57 11.32 15.76
CA ALA A 524 -7.26 11.91 16.00
C ALA A 524 -6.92 12.90 14.89
N VAL A 525 -6.30 14.01 15.27
CA VAL A 525 -5.69 15.01 14.39
C VAL A 525 -4.20 15.09 14.71
N LEU A 526 -3.37 15.01 13.68
CA LEU A 526 -1.93 15.22 13.73
C LEU A 526 -1.54 16.32 12.76
N LEU A 527 -0.68 17.24 13.20
CA LEU A 527 0.11 18.09 12.31
C LEU A 527 1.58 17.86 12.61
N GLU A 528 2.33 17.41 11.60
CA GLU A 528 3.78 17.34 11.68
C GLU A 528 4.35 18.76 11.72
N ASP A 529 5.37 18.97 12.55
CA ASP A 529 5.91 20.31 12.81
C ASP A 529 4.81 21.34 13.15
N GLY A 530 3.70 20.88 13.72
CA GLY A 530 2.44 21.57 13.87
C GLY A 530 2.44 22.71 14.88
N GLY A 531 3.35 22.70 15.86
CA GLY A 531 3.25 23.58 17.03
C GLY A 531 2.51 22.88 18.18
N SER A 532 1.47 23.54 18.74
CA SER A 532 0.73 23.07 19.90
C SER A 532 -0.53 22.29 19.54
N GLY A 533 -0.83 21.21 20.26
CA GLY A 533 -2.08 20.48 20.11
C GLY A 533 -3.35 21.33 20.29
N GLY A 534 -3.38 22.22 21.29
CA GLY A 534 -4.57 23.05 21.54
C GLY A 534 -4.72 24.23 20.58
N ARG A 535 -3.61 24.83 20.16
CA ARG A 535 -3.59 26.04 19.32
C ARG A 535 -3.70 25.72 17.83
N ASP A 536 -3.09 24.63 17.39
CA ASP A 536 -2.92 24.30 15.98
C ASP A 536 -3.77 23.09 15.56
N ALA A 537 -3.73 21.98 16.30
CA ALA A 537 -4.56 20.79 15.99
C ALA A 537 -6.03 20.97 16.43
N GLY A 538 -6.28 21.70 17.52
CA GLY A 538 -7.61 21.97 18.06
C GLY A 538 -8.58 22.64 17.07
N PRO A 539 -8.20 23.73 16.38
CA PRO A 539 -9.04 24.36 15.36
C PRO A 539 -9.35 23.46 14.16
N ILE A 540 -8.42 22.60 13.74
CA ILE A 540 -8.65 21.63 12.66
C ILE A 540 -9.65 20.56 13.12
N ALA A 541 -9.51 20.05 14.33
CA ALA A 541 -10.50 19.15 14.92
C ALA A 541 -11.89 19.82 15.02
N ALA A 542 -11.95 21.09 15.42
CA ALA A 542 -13.21 21.84 15.48
C ALA A 542 -13.83 22.00 14.09
N LYS A 543 -13.03 22.30 13.04
CA LYS A 543 -13.48 22.39 11.65
C LYS A 543 -14.04 21.04 11.17
N PHE A 544 -13.30 19.95 11.38
CA PHE A 544 -13.74 18.59 11.07
C PHE A 544 -15.10 18.26 11.71
N LEU A 545 -15.25 18.49 13.01
CA LEU A 545 -16.49 18.16 13.72
C LEU A 545 -17.68 19.04 13.27
N LYS A 546 -17.46 20.30 12.89
CA LYS A 546 -18.52 21.17 12.34
C LYS A 546 -18.99 20.70 10.97
N ASN A 547 -18.07 20.24 10.12
CA ASN A 547 -18.39 19.73 8.78
C ASN A 547 -19.27 18.47 8.82
N LEU A 548 -19.35 17.78 9.96
CA LEU A 548 -20.21 16.61 10.14
C LEU A 548 -21.66 16.93 10.55
N VAL A 549 -21.97 18.19 10.85
CA VAL A 549 -23.30 18.65 11.27
C VAL A 549 -24.09 19.23 10.09
N GLY A 550 -23.42 19.46 8.96
CA GLY A 550 -23.98 20.04 7.73
C GLY A 550 -24.71 19.06 6.84
#